data_AF-A0AAW8KBH4-F1
#
_entry.id   AF-A0AAW8KBH4-F1
#
_cell.length_a   1.000
_cell.length_b   1.000
_cell.length_c   1.000
_cell.angle_alpha   90.00
_cell.angle_beta   90.00
_cell.angle_gamma   90.00
#
_symmetry.space_group_name_H-M   'P 1'
#
loop_
_entity.id
_entity.type
_entity.pdbx_description
1 polymer ?
#
loop_
_entity_poly.entity_id
_entity_poly.type
_entity_poly.pdbx_seq_one_letter_code
_entity_poly.pdbx_strand_id
1 'polypeptide(L)' 'MRLKSQEGIARVMYCTLVGKRIVMLHSFVKKTQKTPKQDLNLALDRMKEVKNANT' A
#
# COMPACT_ATOMS: atom_id res chain seq x y z
N MET A 1 5.23 2.69 4.59
CA MET A 1 5.38 4.03 5.21
C MET A 1 4.44 4.14 6.41
N ARG A 2 4.79 4.91 7.46
CA ARG A 2 3.90 5.19 8.61
C ARG A 2 3.50 6.66 8.59
N LEU A 3 2.21 6.95 8.55
CA LEU A 3 1.66 8.30 8.61
C LEU A 3 0.96 8.49 9.96
N LYS A 4 1.09 9.66 10.57
CA LYS A 4 0.32 10.05 11.75
C LYS A 4 -0.66 11.14 11.34
N SER A 5 -1.93 10.93 11.63
CA SER A 5 -2.99 11.93 11.47
C SER A 5 -3.74 12.06 12.81
N GLN A 6 -4.62 13.06 12.93
CA GLN A 6 -5.48 13.25 14.09
C GLN A 6 -6.38 12.03 14.34
N GLU A 7 -6.70 11.28 13.28
CA GLU A 7 -7.49 10.03 13.32
C GLU A 7 -6.66 8.78 13.69
N GLY A 8 -5.33 8.90 13.86
CA GLY A 8 -4.46 7.81 14.31
C GLY A 8 -3.25 7.53 13.41
N ILE A 9 -2.68 6.33 13.56
CA ILE A 9 -1.53 5.88 12.76
C ILE A 9 -2.04 5.15 11.53
N ALA A 10 -1.68 5.60 10.32
CA ALA A 10 -1.98 4.90 9.09
C ALA A 10 -0.76 4.15 8.55
N ARG A 11 -1.01 3.03 7.87
CA ARG A 11 0.00 2.23 7.18
C ARG A 11 -0.29 2.25 5.68
N VAL A 12 0.71 2.70 4.93
CA VAL A 12 0.64 2.77 3.45
C VAL A 12 1.54 1.69 2.87
N MET A 13 0.95 0.88 1.99
CA MET A 13 1.60 -0.07 1.10
C MET A 13 1.83 0.61 -0.25
N TYR A 14 3.07 0.56 -0.72
CA TYR A 14 3.49 1.18 -1.97
C TYR A 14 4.45 0.27 -2.70
N CYS A 15 4.55 0.43 -4.02
CA CYS A 15 5.61 -0.15 -4.83
C CYS A 15 6.40 0.95 -5.54
N THR A 16 7.64 0.63 -5.89
CA THR A 16 8.51 1.50 -6.68
C THR A 16 8.61 0.94 -8.09
N LEU A 17 8.29 1.76 -9.07
CA LEU A 17 8.45 1.43 -10.49
C LEU A 17 9.78 1.94 -11.03
N VAL A 18 10.21 1.35 -12.14
CA VAL A 18 11.40 1.79 -12.90
C VAL A 18 11.18 3.26 -13.32
N GLY A 19 12.20 4.10 -13.13
CA GLY A 19 12.09 5.55 -13.40
C GLY A 19 11.69 6.43 -12.22
N LYS A 20 12.00 6.01 -10.98
CA LYS A 20 11.79 6.81 -9.75
C LYS A 20 10.32 7.17 -9.45
N ARG A 21 9.38 6.33 -9.88
CA ARG A 21 7.94 6.51 -9.59
C ARG A 21 7.54 5.64 -8.39
N ILE A 22 6.95 6.28 -7.37
CA ILE A 22 6.38 5.58 -6.21
C ILE A 22 4.87 5.53 -6.40
N VAL A 23 4.31 4.32 -6.43
CA VAL A 23 2.86 4.11 -6.57
C VAL A 23 2.31 3.64 -5.23
N MET A 24 1.35 4.39 -4.69
CA MET A 24 0.62 4.00 -3.49
C MET A 24 -0.48 3.02 -3.88
N LEU A 25 -0.43 1.80 -3.34
CA LEU A 25 -1.35 0.71 -3.71
C LEU A 25 -2.55 0.68 -2.78
N HIS A 26 -2.28 0.82 -1.48
CA HIS A 26 -3.29 0.72 -0.44
C HIS A 26 -2.85 1.45 0.83
N SER A 27 -3.78 2.10 1.49
CA SER A 27 -3.56 2.79 2.76
C SER A 27 -4.72 2.55 3.69
N PHE A 28 -4.42 2.23 4.95
CA PHE A 28 -5.44 1.97 5.96
C PHE A 28 -5.01 2.52 7.32
N VAL A 29 -5.98 2.87 8.15
CA VAL A 29 -5.75 3.24 9.55
C VAL A 29 -5.37 1.97 10.31
N LYS A 30 -4.18 1.96 10.91
CA LYS A 30 -3.64 0.84 11.69
C LYS A 30 -4.43 0.71 12.99
N LYS A 31 -5.44 -0.17 12.97
CA LYS A 31 -6.20 -0.56 14.16
C LYS A 31 -5.54 -1.71 14.93
N THR A 32 -4.73 -2.53 14.26
CA THR A 32 -4.06 -3.71 14.84
C THR A 32 -2.55 -3.72 14.53
N GLN A 33 -1.76 -4.43 15.34
CA GLN A 33 -0.30 -4.48 15.17
C GLN A 33 0.12 -5.24 13.90
N LYS A 34 -0.60 -6.33 13.60
CA LYS A 34 -0.37 -7.18 12.43
C LYS A 34 -1.13 -6.64 11.22
N THR A 35 -0.52 -6.75 10.05
CA THR A 35 -1.19 -6.45 8.78
C THR A 35 -2.30 -7.48 8.55
N PRO A 36 -3.56 -7.07 8.38
CA PRO A 36 -4.63 -8.00 8.03
C PRO A 36 -4.33 -8.66 6.67
N LYS A 37 -4.63 -9.97 6.55
CA LYS A 37 -4.36 -10.71 5.30
C LYS A 37 -5.16 -10.14 4.12
N GLN A 38 -6.35 -9.61 4.37
CA GLN A 38 -7.22 -9.01 3.34
C GLN A 38 -6.56 -7.78 2.71
N ASP A 39 -6.07 -6.84 3.53
CA ASP A 39 -5.35 -5.65 3.05
C ASP A 39 -4.06 -6.01 2.31
N LEU A 40 -3.36 -7.06 2.75
CA LEU A 40 -2.17 -7.56 2.09
C LEU A 40 -2.49 -8.13 0.70
N ASN A 41 -3.52 -8.97 0.59
CA ASN A 41 -3.93 -9.54 -0.69
C ASN A 41 -4.37 -8.44 -1.66
N LEU A 42 -5.17 -7.47 -1.19
CA LEU A 42 -5.61 -6.34 -2.02
C LEU A 42 -4.43 -5.54 -2.58
N ALA A 43 -3.40 -5.30 -1.77
CA ALA A 43 -2.21 -4.60 -2.24
C ALA A 43 -1.41 -5.41 -3.25
N LEU A 44 -1.35 -6.74 -3.10
CA LEU A 44 -0.69 -7.63 -4.06
C LEU A 44 -1.43 -7.68 -5.41
N ASP A 45 -2.76 -7.73 -5.39
CA ASP A 45 -3.56 -7.69 -6.62
C ASP A 45 -3.37 -6.35 -7.34
N ARG A 46 -3.43 -5.22 -6.62
CA ARG A 46 -3.13 -3.90 -7.21
C ARG A 46 -1.70 -3.77 -7.72
N MET A 47 -0.73 -4.41 -7.07
CA MET A 47 0.64 -4.42 -7.57
C MET A 47 0.74 -5.12 -8.93
N LYS A 48 0.02 -6.24 -9.12
CA LYS A 48 -0.03 -6.95 -10.40
C LYS A 48 -0.69 -6.09 -11.48
N GLU A 49 -1.79 -5.42 -11.16
CA GLU A 49 -2.47 -4.49 -12.08
C GLU A 49 -1.52 -3.38 -12.55
N VAL A 50 -0.81 -2.75 -11.61
CA VAL A 50 0.15 -1.69 -11.91
C VAL A 50 1.31 -2.22 -12.77
N LYS A 51 1.79 -3.44 -12.51
CA LYS A 51 2.86 -4.07 -13.31
C LYS A 51 2.41 -4.34 -14.75
N ASN A 52 1.18 -4.84 -14.93
CA ASN A 52 0.62 -5.12 -16.25
C ASN A 52 0.35 -3.82 -17.03
N ALA A 53 -0.10 -2.76 -16.36
CA ALA A 53 -0.36 -1.46 -17.00
C ALA A 53 0.90 -0.67 -17.39
N ASN A 54 2.07 -1.05 -16.86
CA ASN A 54 3.37 -0.42 -17.16
C ASN A 54 4.32 -1.35 -17.94
N THR A 55 3.79 -2.43 -18.54
CA THR A 55 4.50 -3.25 -19.55
C THR A 55 4.17 -2.70 -20.93
#